data_AF-A0A838QAD7-F1
#
_entry.id   AF-A0A838QAD7-F1
#
_cell.length_a   1.000
_cell.length_b   1.000
_cell.length_c   1.000
_cell.angle_alpha   90.00
_cell.angle_beta   90.00
_cell.angle_gamma   90.00
#
_symmetry.space_group_name_H-M   'P 1'
#
loop_
_entity.id
_entity.type
_entity.pdbx_description
1 polymer ?
#
loop_
_entity_poly.entity_id
_entity_poly.type
_entity_poly.pdbx_seq_one_letter_code
_entity_poly.pdbx_strand_id
1 'polypeptide(L)'
;MTDIISTVLHHFALPWALPLLVLLPLATVWMIRQARSVRGARLAQLGTTEMIARLAPPSPAASGWQPIRLGVSALLIAIAFAGPRWGVERTVVKQAGIDVVLALDASSSMLARDEAPDRLSAMKSVVARLRALSPNDRFALVAFAGRSYVLSPVTIDDAALDLFIRNLDPTVVGQSGSSIAGAIRQSTNLLSISESDAERAIVLMSDGEAFEDEAAVVDEAKRAAGLGITVVTAGFGTAAGSNIPLMVNGVPGVKRDQAGDIVITRYSPDLLRAAAEAGRGVFVPPTDPGRADAIRQILGRLRTEQRSMSRGGNLAQRFQFFLAPALILLLLDTFITARRGRRRGLTAIGTAAAGAVGLMITSCSGDSISDRAAAELYNRATSMVVKRDSLLAAIPLLKSAGAKTKVAEVQFRAGFNAGFGHLRHGLDQVGDTADTPLDSALAVYKRVLLSRSDDADAKWNYELALRQNRGGGGGGGGGGGGGAPQPQPEPAASGEPTPRPQPIPGMNAQRAEQLLDAMEQEEQDVQGRKQRRSVPMPPPNGRDW
;
A
#
# COMPACT_ATOMS: atom_id res chain seq x y z
N MET A 1 13.84 -1.87 36.99
CA MET A 1 13.51 -0.42 36.97
C MET A 1 13.46 0.14 35.56
N THR A 2 14.39 -0.26 34.68
CA THR A 2 14.42 0.13 33.25
C THR A 2 13.14 -0.21 32.50
N ASP A 3 12.54 -1.38 32.75
CA ASP A 3 11.31 -1.80 32.04
C ASP A 3 10.07 -0.99 32.43
N ILE A 4 10.00 -0.52 33.67
CA ILE A 4 8.85 0.30 34.12
C ILE A 4 8.97 1.70 33.51
N ILE A 5 10.18 2.24 33.46
CA ILE A 5 10.46 3.55 32.88
C ILE A 5 10.18 3.53 31.37
N SER A 6 10.63 2.50 30.63
CA SER A 6 10.34 2.37 29.20
C SER A 6 8.83 2.26 28.94
N THR A 7 8.11 1.50 29.77
CA THR A 7 6.66 1.34 29.64
C THR A 7 5.94 2.66 29.86
N VAL A 8 6.33 3.45 30.87
CA VAL A 8 5.72 4.77 31.13
C VAL A 8 6.05 5.76 30.02
N LEU A 9 7.29 5.80 29.53
CA LEU A 9 7.70 6.69 28.44
C LEU A 9 6.91 6.42 27.14
N HIS A 10 6.53 5.17 26.87
CA HIS A 10 5.75 4.78 25.68
C HIS A 10 4.33 5.38 25.67
N HIS A 11 3.79 5.71 26.84
CA HIS A 11 2.47 6.30 27.03
C HIS A 11 2.43 7.84 26.93
N PHE A 12 3.57 8.50 26.65
CA PHE A 12 3.63 9.95 26.49
C PHE A 12 4.12 10.34 25.09
N ALA A 13 3.50 11.37 24.51
CA ALA A 13 3.86 11.93 23.20
C ALA A 13 5.30 12.44 23.20
N LEU A 14 5.65 13.18 24.26
CA LEU A 14 6.90 13.91 24.42
C LEU A 14 7.54 13.49 25.76
N PRO A 15 8.33 12.41 25.78
CA PRO A 15 8.88 11.88 27.03
C PRO A 15 9.87 12.85 27.70
N TRP A 16 10.55 13.66 26.90
CA TRP A 16 11.45 14.72 27.37
C TRP A 16 10.73 15.85 28.12
N ALA A 17 9.40 15.96 28.00
CA ALA A 17 8.60 16.97 28.71
C ALA A 17 8.23 16.55 30.14
N LEU A 18 8.52 15.32 30.57
CA LEU A 18 8.21 14.85 31.93
C LEU A 18 8.83 15.69 33.06
N PRO A 19 10.06 16.25 32.96
CA PRO A 19 10.58 17.18 33.97
C PRO A 19 9.71 18.43 34.16
N LEU A 20 8.95 18.83 33.14
CA LEU A 20 8.04 19.97 33.18
C LEU A 20 6.90 19.77 34.21
N LEU A 21 6.51 18.51 34.50
CA LEU A 21 5.49 18.19 35.52
C LEU A 21 5.85 18.73 36.90
N VAL A 22 7.15 18.80 37.21
CA VAL A 22 7.64 19.25 38.52
C VAL A 22 8.03 20.73 38.45
N LEU A 23 8.71 21.14 37.37
CA LEU A 23 9.23 22.51 37.23
C LEU A 23 8.11 23.57 37.14
N LEU A 24 7.05 23.34 36.35
CA LEU A 24 5.96 24.31 36.19
C LEU A 24 5.18 24.60 37.50
N PRO A 25 4.69 23.61 38.27
CA PRO A 25 3.99 23.90 39.52
C PRO A 25 4.90 24.53 40.58
N LEU A 26 6.18 24.12 40.67
CA LEU A 26 7.13 24.74 41.60
C LEU A 26 7.41 26.19 41.23
N ALA A 27 7.69 26.48 39.96
CA ALA A 27 7.94 27.83 39.47
C ALA A 27 6.72 28.74 39.70
N THR A 28 5.50 28.27 39.42
CA THR A 28 4.29 29.06 39.63
C THR A 28 4.04 29.36 41.12
N VAL A 29 4.17 28.36 42.00
CA VAL A 29 4.05 28.57 43.45
C VAL A 29 5.13 29.53 43.96
N TRP A 30 6.38 29.36 43.53
CA TRP A 30 7.50 30.21 43.92
C TRP A 30 7.31 31.66 43.45
N MET A 31 6.96 31.90 42.19
CA MET A 31 6.68 33.23 41.65
C MET A 31 5.55 33.92 42.42
N ILE A 32 4.47 33.20 42.77
CA ILE A 32 3.37 33.78 43.55
C ILE A 32 3.82 34.14 44.98
N ARG A 33 4.61 33.27 45.64
CA ARG A 33 5.14 33.55 46.98
C ARG A 33 6.10 34.73 46.96
N GLN A 34 6.97 34.81 45.96
CA GLN A 34 7.92 35.91 45.80
C GLN A 34 7.17 37.23 45.50
N ALA A 35 6.20 37.23 44.58
CA ALA A 35 5.38 38.40 44.29
C ALA A 35 4.62 38.89 45.54
N ARG A 36 4.13 37.97 46.37
CA ARG A 36 3.49 38.31 47.66
C ARG A 36 4.48 38.87 48.68
N SER A 37 5.67 38.29 48.80
CA SER A 37 6.73 38.76 49.69
C SER A 37 7.22 40.16 49.31
N VAL A 38 7.52 40.37 48.02
CA VAL A 38 7.96 41.68 47.49
C VAL A 38 6.85 42.72 47.64
N ARG A 39 5.59 42.35 47.37
CA ARG A 39 4.45 43.25 47.61
C ARG A 39 4.28 43.57 49.09
N GLY A 40 4.43 42.60 49.98
CA GLY A 40 4.40 42.81 51.43
C GLY A 40 5.49 43.77 51.90
N ALA A 41 6.72 43.60 51.41
CA ALA A 41 7.85 44.48 51.71
C ALA A 41 7.63 45.92 51.17
N ARG A 42 7.13 46.06 49.93
CA ARG A 42 6.80 47.38 49.35
C ARG A 42 5.65 48.06 50.08
N LEU A 43 4.65 47.31 50.52
CA LEU A 43 3.56 47.85 51.32
C LEU A 43 4.08 48.29 52.69
N ALA A 44 4.92 47.49 53.36
CA ALA A 44 5.52 47.87 54.64
C ALA A 44 6.33 49.17 54.59
N GLN A 45 6.89 49.55 53.42
CA GLN A 45 7.58 50.82 53.21
C GLN A 45 6.63 52.03 53.08
N LEU A 46 5.34 51.81 52.78
CA LEU A 46 4.35 52.86 52.53
C LEU A 46 3.53 53.26 53.77
N GLY A 47 3.69 52.57 54.91
CA GLY A 47 3.02 52.91 56.17
C GLY A 47 2.70 51.71 57.07
N THR A 48 2.05 51.96 58.21
CA THR A 48 1.61 50.92 59.17
C THR A 48 0.50 50.05 58.58
N THR A 49 0.49 48.76 58.95
CA THR A 49 -0.43 47.72 58.42
C THR A 49 -1.91 48.12 58.48
N GLU A 50 -2.36 48.84 59.51
CA GLU A 50 -3.74 49.33 59.65
C GLU A 50 -4.10 50.47 58.69
N MET A 51 -3.14 51.34 58.37
CA MET A 51 -3.37 52.50 57.49
C MET A 51 -3.46 52.05 56.02
N ILE A 52 -2.62 51.08 55.66
CA ILE A 52 -2.63 50.45 54.33
C ILE A 52 -3.88 49.60 54.12
N ALA A 53 -4.34 48.88 55.16
CA ALA A 53 -5.58 48.10 55.08
C ALA A 53 -6.83 48.98 54.83
N ARG A 54 -6.78 50.28 55.18
CA ARG A 54 -7.84 51.26 54.90
C ARG A 54 -7.74 51.93 53.53
N LEU A 55 -6.53 52.10 53.00
CA LEU A 55 -6.26 52.78 51.72
C LEU A 55 -6.17 51.83 50.52
N ALA A 56 -5.77 50.58 50.72
CA ALA A 56 -5.65 49.58 49.67
C ALA A 56 -6.90 48.67 49.66
N PRO A 57 -7.50 48.39 48.49
CA PRO A 57 -8.58 47.41 48.41
C PRO A 57 -8.10 46.05 48.92
N PRO A 58 -8.95 45.28 49.63
CA PRO A 58 -8.60 43.96 50.13
C PRO A 58 -8.10 43.12 48.96
N SER A 59 -6.81 42.75 48.99
CA SER A 59 -6.23 42.10 47.83
C SER A 59 -6.88 40.72 47.64
N PRO A 60 -7.23 40.33 46.40
CA PRO A 60 -7.70 38.97 46.13
C PRO A 60 -6.66 37.90 46.50
N ALA A 61 -5.40 38.30 46.72
CA ALA A 61 -4.30 37.44 47.18
C ALA A 61 -4.43 36.94 48.64
N ALA A 62 -5.50 37.31 49.37
CA ALA A 62 -5.78 36.80 50.72
C ALA A 62 -6.23 35.32 50.77
N SER A 63 -6.53 34.68 49.63
CA SER A 63 -6.78 33.23 49.62
C SER A 63 -5.44 32.48 49.68
N GLY A 64 -5.12 31.89 50.83
CA GLY A 64 -3.95 31.01 51.01
C GLY A 64 -3.90 29.84 50.01
N TRP A 65 -5.05 29.50 49.44
CA TRP A 65 -5.23 28.40 48.49
C TRP A 65 -4.94 28.77 47.03
N GLN A 66 -4.82 30.06 46.69
CA GLN A 66 -4.51 30.49 45.31
C GLN A 66 -3.21 29.89 44.73
N PRO A 67 -2.05 29.87 45.43
CA PRO A 67 -0.83 29.25 44.90
C PRO A 67 -1.03 27.74 44.65
N ILE A 68 -1.81 27.07 45.50
CA ILE A 68 -2.12 25.65 45.33
C ILE A 68 -3.00 25.45 44.09
N ARG A 69 -4.07 26.24 43.91
CA ARG A 69 -4.95 26.13 42.74
C ARG A 69 -4.21 26.39 41.43
N LEU A 70 -3.39 27.44 41.37
CA LEU A 70 -2.60 27.77 40.17
C LEU A 70 -1.49 26.76 39.92
N GLY A 71 -0.87 26.22 40.97
CA GLY A 71 0.09 25.12 40.87
C GLY A 71 -0.55 23.84 40.30
N VAL A 72 -1.75 23.48 40.77
CA VAL A 72 -2.51 22.33 40.24
C VAL A 72 -2.91 22.54 38.78
N SER A 73 -3.31 23.75 38.39
CA SER A 73 -3.58 24.06 36.98
C SER A 73 -2.32 23.94 36.12
N ALA A 74 -1.18 24.47 36.59
CA ALA A 74 0.10 24.35 35.90
C ALA A 74 0.57 22.89 35.74
N LEU A 75 0.34 22.05 36.76
CA LEU A 75 0.58 20.61 36.70
C LEU A 75 -0.25 19.94 35.61
N LEU A 76 -1.55 20.23 35.54
CA LEU A 76 -2.45 19.68 34.53
C LEU A 76 -2.09 20.12 33.11
N ILE A 77 -1.63 21.36 32.92
CA ILE A 77 -1.09 21.85 31.65
C ILE A 77 0.18 21.10 31.28
N ALA A 78 1.09 20.87 32.24
CA ALA A 78 2.31 20.11 32.00
C ALA A 78 2.01 18.67 31.58
N ILE A 79 1.03 18.02 32.23
CA ILE A 79 0.56 16.69 31.83
C ILE A 79 -0.04 16.73 30.43
N ALA A 80 -0.90 17.69 30.11
CA ALA A 80 -1.46 17.84 28.77
C ALA A 80 -0.35 18.02 27.71
N PHE A 81 0.67 18.83 28.01
CA PHE A 81 1.80 19.09 27.12
C PHE A 81 2.68 17.85 26.89
N ALA A 82 2.87 17.01 27.90
CA ALA A 82 3.56 15.72 27.75
C ALA A 82 2.81 14.76 26.79
N GLY A 83 1.53 15.03 26.52
CA GLY A 83 0.72 14.33 25.54
C GLY A 83 0.44 12.88 25.94
N PRO A 84 -0.26 12.63 27.06
CA PRO A 84 -0.65 11.30 27.47
C PRO A 84 -1.46 10.64 26.37
N ARG A 85 -1.10 9.41 26.04
CA ARG A 85 -1.71 8.64 24.97
C ARG A 85 -2.24 7.31 25.51
N TRP A 86 -3.49 7.01 25.20
CA TRP A 86 -4.13 5.74 25.55
C TRP A 86 -5.35 5.47 24.67
N GLY A 87 -5.68 4.19 24.56
CA GLY A 87 -6.73 3.70 23.66
C GLY A 87 -6.21 3.53 22.24
N VAL A 88 -6.77 2.53 21.55
CA VAL A 88 -6.38 2.19 20.19
C VAL A 88 -7.12 3.11 19.22
N GLU A 89 -6.39 3.93 18.48
CA GLU A 89 -6.96 4.59 17.32
C GLU A 89 -6.99 3.57 16.18
N ARG A 90 -8.19 3.09 15.85
CA ARG A 90 -8.39 2.24 14.67
C ARG A 90 -8.29 3.13 13.44
N THR A 91 -7.07 3.49 13.05
CA THR A 91 -6.84 3.98 11.69
C THR A 91 -7.23 2.87 10.72
N VAL A 92 -7.90 3.24 9.63
CA VAL A 92 -8.22 2.31 8.54
C VAL A 92 -6.90 1.93 7.88
N VAL A 93 -6.21 0.95 8.45
CA VAL A 93 -5.00 0.41 7.85
C VAL A 93 -5.45 -0.30 6.58
N LYS A 94 -4.98 0.21 5.42
CA LYS A 94 -5.11 -0.46 4.12
C LYS A 94 -4.92 -1.97 4.34
N GLN A 95 -5.74 -2.82 3.74
CA GLN A 95 -5.30 -4.19 3.48
C GLN A 95 -4.18 -4.09 2.43
N ALA A 96 -2.98 -3.67 2.83
CA ALA A 96 -1.79 -3.88 2.02
C ALA A 96 -1.68 -5.39 1.80
N GLY A 97 -1.78 -5.79 0.54
CA GLY A 97 -1.44 -7.13 0.11
C GLY A 97 0.03 -7.40 0.30
N ILE A 98 0.40 -8.66 0.14
CA ILE A 98 1.79 -9.11 0.19
C ILE A 98 2.33 -9.07 -1.25
N ASP A 99 3.58 -8.67 -1.43
CA ASP A 99 4.31 -8.83 -2.67
C ASP A 99 4.90 -10.23 -2.73
N VAL A 100 4.40 -11.07 -3.62
CA VAL A 100 4.79 -12.47 -3.72
C VAL A 100 5.44 -12.73 -5.08
N VAL A 101 6.65 -13.29 -5.08
CA VAL A 101 7.24 -13.86 -6.29
C VAL A 101 6.91 -15.33 -6.35
N LEU A 102 6.25 -15.75 -7.44
CA LEU A 102 6.06 -17.15 -7.79
C LEU A 102 7.26 -17.59 -8.62
N ALA A 103 8.18 -18.33 -8.01
CA ALA A 103 9.31 -18.94 -8.70
C ALA A 103 8.93 -20.38 -9.07
N LEU A 104 8.61 -20.60 -10.35
CA LEU A 104 8.06 -21.85 -10.86
C LEU A 104 9.09 -22.63 -11.67
N ASP A 105 9.30 -23.90 -11.30
CA ASP A 105 10.17 -24.80 -12.02
C ASP A 105 9.50 -25.25 -13.33
N ALA A 106 10.19 -25.03 -14.44
CA ALA A 106 9.80 -25.41 -15.79
C ALA A 106 10.89 -26.26 -16.45
N SER A 107 11.64 -27.03 -15.67
CA SER A 107 12.56 -28.05 -16.17
C SER A 107 11.81 -29.26 -16.76
N SER A 108 12.51 -30.12 -17.51
CA SER A 108 11.87 -31.29 -18.14
C SER A 108 11.33 -32.30 -17.12
N SER A 109 11.88 -32.38 -15.91
CA SER A 109 11.41 -33.30 -14.87
C SER A 109 9.98 -32.99 -14.41
N MET A 110 9.55 -31.74 -14.55
CA MET A 110 8.19 -31.32 -14.25
C MET A 110 7.13 -31.87 -15.23
N LEU A 111 7.53 -32.51 -16.34
CA LEU A 111 6.61 -33.23 -17.23
C LEU A 111 6.31 -34.67 -16.78
N ALA A 112 6.98 -35.15 -15.72
CA ALA A 112 6.71 -36.46 -15.15
C ALA A 112 5.26 -36.57 -14.65
N ARG A 113 4.70 -37.78 -14.79
CA ARG A 113 3.27 -38.06 -14.53
C ARG A 113 3.01 -38.79 -13.21
N ASP A 114 3.92 -38.69 -12.26
CA ASP A 114 3.71 -39.22 -10.90
C ASP A 114 2.77 -38.34 -10.04
N GLU A 115 2.55 -37.09 -10.44
CA GLU A 115 1.37 -36.30 -10.07
C GLU A 115 0.50 -36.09 -11.31
N ALA A 116 -0.81 -36.35 -11.21
CA ALA A 116 -1.71 -36.24 -12.35
C ALA A 116 -2.15 -34.78 -12.62
N PRO A 117 -2.23 -34.34 -13.90
CA PRO A 117 -1.85 -35.08 -15.12
C PRO A 117 -0.33 -35.13 -15.37
N ASP A 118 0.40 -34.12 -14.89
CA ASP A 118 1.85 -34.03 -14.78
C ASP A 118 2.20 -33.02 -13.68
N ARG A 119 3.45 -33.03 -13.16
CA ARG A 119 3.87 -32.15 -12.05
C ARG A 119 3.69 -30.66 -12.38
N LEU A 120 3.99 -30.24 -13.61
CA LEU A 120 3.84 -28.85 -14.07
C LEU A 120 2.37 -28.41 -14.07
N SER A 121 1.47 -29.24 -14.60
CA SER A 121 0.04 -29.00 -14.59
C SER A 121 -0.54 -28.97 -13.18
N ALA A 122 -0.08 -29.87 -12.30
CA ALA A 122 -0.43 -29.84 -10.89
C ALA A 122 0.04 -28.53 -10.22
N MET A 123 1.27 -28.08 -10.49
CA MET A 123 1.80 -26.80 -10.02
C MET A 123 0.97 -25.61 -10.52
N LYS A 124 0.63 -25.55 -11.81
CA LYS A 124 -0.25 -24.51 -12.38
C LYS A 124 -1.60 -24.45 -11.66
N SER A 125 -2.17 -25.60 -11.30
CA SER A 125 -3.44 -25.65 -10.56
C SER A 125 -3.32 -25.09 -9.14
N VAL A 126 -2.21 -25.38 -8.44
CA VAL A 126 -1.91 -24.83 -7.11
C VAL A 126 -1.73 -23.32 -7.19
N VAL A 127 -1.01 -22.81 -8.20
CA VAL A 127 -0.83 -21.38 -8.43
C VAL A 127 -2.17 -20.68 -8.71
N ALA A 128 -2.99 -21.23 -9.60
CA ALA A 128 -4.28 -20.67 -9.94
C ALA A 128 -5.19 -20.57 -8.70
N ARG A 129 -5.20 -21.63 -7.87
CA ARG A 129 -5.96 -21.66 -6.62
C ARG A 129 -5.42 -20.68 -5.58
N LEU A 130 -4.09 -20.60 -5.41
CA LEU A 130 -3.45 -19.66 -4.49
C LEU A 130 -3.84 -18.21 -4.82
N ARG A 131 -3.77 -17.84 -6.11
CA ARG A 131 -4.13 -16.50 -6.57
C ARG A 131 -5.61 -16.19 -6.35
N ALA A 132 -6.50 -17.14 -6.63
CA ALA A 132 -7.93 -17.00 -6.34
C ALA A 132 -8.23 -16.76 -4.84
N LEU A 133 -7.41 -17.32 -3.94
CA LEU A 133 -7.52 -17.11 -2.49
C LEU A 133 -6.87 -15.81 -1.99
N SER A 134 -6.15 -15.10 -2.87
CA SER A 134 -5.31 -13.94 -2.58
C SER A 134 -5.60 -12.73 -3.50
N PRO A 135 -6.86 -12.27 -3.63
CA PRO A 135 -7.24 -11.22 -4.60
C PRO A 135 -6.63 -9.83 -4.33
N ASN A 136 -6.06 -9.61 -3.15
CA ASN A 136 -5.44 -8.34 -2.77
C ASN A 136 -3.91 -8.39 -2.76
N ASP A 137 -3.31 -9.58 -2.97
CA ASP A 137 -1.86 -9.76 -2.98
C ASP A 137 -1.34 -9.50 -4.40
N ARG A 138 -0.12 -8.96 -4.52
CA ARG A 138 0.50 -8.67 -5.81
C ARG A 138 1.49 -9.77 -6.13
N PHE A 139 1.42 -10.30 -7.35
CA PHE A 139 2.25 -11.42 -7.76
C PHE A 139 3.22 -11.00 -8.86
N ALA A 140 4.45 -11.46 -8.74
CA ALA A 140 5.41 -11.52 -9.84
C ALA A 140 5.64 -12.98 -10.23
N LEU A 141 6.05 -13.20 -11.48
CA LEU A 141 6.27 -14.53 -12.01
C LEU A 141 7.71 -14.69 -12.50
N VAL A 142 8.40 -15.67 -11.94
CA VAL A 142 9.73 -16.11 -12.36
C VAL A 142 9.61 -17.57 -12.77
N ALA A 143 10.01 -17.89 -13.99
CA ALA A 143 10.17 -19.27 -14.43
C ALA A 143 11.64 -19.66 -14.38
N PHE A 144 11.96 -20.88 -13.97
CA PHE A 144 13.34 -21.34 -13.96
C PHE A 144 13.50 -22.80 -14.39
N ALA A 145 14.65 -23.07 -14.98
CA ALA A 145 15.21 -24.39 -15.26
C ALA A 145 16.72 -24.25 -15.04
N GLY A 146 17.59 -24.55 -16.02
CA GLY A 146 19.04 -24.28 -15.91
C GLY A 146 19.37 -22.80 -15.69
N ARG A 147 18.45 -21.90 -16.05
CA ARG A 147 18.47 -20.45 -15.75
C ARG A 147 17.10 -19.97 -15.29
N SER A 148 17.09 -18.82 -14.62
CA SER A 148 15.87 -18.13 -14.18
C SER A 148 15.53 -16.93 -15.06
N TYR A 149 14.26 -16.78 -15.41
CA TYR A 149 13.71 -15.71 -16.24
C TYR A 149 12.53 -15.03 -15.54
N VAL A 150 12.52 -13.69 -15.54
CA VAL A 150 11.36 -12.93 -15.08
C VAL A 150 10.35 -12.88 -16.21
N LEU A 151 9.20 -13.51 -16.01
CA LEU A 151 8.09 -13.47 -16.97
C LEU A 151 7.18 -12.28 -16.72
N SER A 152 6.98 -11.91 -15.46
CA SER A 152 6.15 -10.77 -15.09
C SER A 152 6.70 -10.06 -13.83
N PRO A 153 6.80 -8.72 -13.83
CA PRO A 153 7.09 -7.96 -12.61
C PRO A 153 5.92 -8.04 -11.61
N VAL A 154 6.10 -7.47 -10.42
CA VAL A 154 5.04 -7.44 -9.38
C VAL A 154 3.83 -6.69 -9.91
N THR A 155 2.70 -7.39 -10.06
CA THR A 155 1.45 -6.82 -10.58
C THR A 155 0.24 -7.36 -9.84
N ILE A 156 -0.87 -6.63 -9.92
CA ILE A 156 -2.21 -7.09 -9.50
C ILE A 156 -3.04 -7.60 -10.69
N ASP A 157 -2.52 -7.46 -11.92
CA ASP A 157 -3.21 -7.89 -13.14
C ASP A 157 -3.25 -9.42 -13.23
N ASP A 158 -4.39 -9.97 -12.80
CA ASP A 158 -4.60 -11.40 -12.81
C ASP A 158 -4.66 -12.00 -14.22
N ALA A 159 -5.15 -11.24 -15.20
CA ALA A 159 -5.29 -11.72 -16.57
C ALA A 159 -3.92 -11.86 -17.26
N ALA A 160 -3.02 -10.90 -17.01
CA ALA A 160 -1.65 -10.96 -17.51
C ALA A 160 -0.89 -12.17 -16.95
N LEU A 161 -0.98 -12.40 -15.64
CA LEU A 161 -0.33 -13.55 -14.99
C LEU A 161 -0.90 -14.89 -15.48
N ASP A 162 -2.21 -14.97 -15.70
CA ASP A 162 -2.86 -16.17 -16.25
C ASP A 162 -2.33 -16.53 -17.63
N LEU A 163 -2.09 -15.55 -18.49
CA LEU A 163 -1.51 -15.78 -19.82
C LEU A 163 -0.13 -16.45 -19.70
N PHE A 164 0.75 -15.92 -18.86
CA PHE A 164 2.09 -16.48 -18.67
C PHE A 164 2.07 -17.87 -18.04
N ILE A 165 1.21 -18.11 -17.04
CA ILE A 165 1.13 -19.40 -16.36
C ILE A 165 0.57 -20.47 -17.30
N ARG A 166 -0.46 -20.17 -18.10
CA ARG A 166 -1.03 -21.12 -19.06
C ARG A 166 0.01 -21.53 -20.10
N ASN A 167 0.75 -20.55 -20.63
CA ASN A 167 1.76 -20.75 -21.67
C ASN A 167 3.14 -21.18 -21.14
N LEU A 168 3.29 -21.39 -19.82
CA LEU A 168 4.54 -21.88 -19.24
C LEU A 168 4.81 -23.31 -19.72
N ASP A 169 5.86 -23.48 -20.52
CA ASP A 169 6.24 -24.76 -21.10
C ASP A 169 7.77 -24.96 -20.98
N PRO A 170 8.25 -26.15 -20.61
CA PRO A 170 9.69 -26.43 -20.51
C PRO A 170 10.48 -26.22 -21.79
N THR A 171 9.85 -26.35 -22.95
CA THR A 171 10.48 -26.09 -24.26
C THR A 171 10.81 -24.63 -24.48
N VAL A 172 10.11 -23.70 -23.82
CA VAL A 172 10.30 -22.25 -23.95
C VAL A 172 11.50 -21.76 -23.14
N VAL A 173 11.85 -22.44 -22.03
CA VAL A 173 12.96 -22.05 -21.14
C VAL A 173 14.33 -22.43 -21.73
N GLY A 174 14.36 -23.28 -22.76
CA GLY A 174 15.50 -23.49 -23.68
C GLY A 174 16.76 -24.12 -23.08
N GLN A 175 16.87 -24.22 -21.75
CA GLN A 175 18.02 -24.78 -21.05
C GLN A 175 17.61 -25.88 -20.07
N SER A 176 18.24 -27.04 -20.21
CA SER A 176 18.07 -28.17 -19.29
C SER A 176 18.73 -27.91 -17.94
N GLY A 177 18.25 -28.57 -16.89
CA GLY A 177 18.70 -28.41 -15.51
C GLY A 177 17.71 -27.62 -14.65
N SER A 178 18.06 -27.41 -13.39
CA SER A 178 17.32 -26.59 -12.44
C SER A 178 18.31 -25.75 -11.62
N SER A 179 18.04 -24.44 -11.50
CA SER A 179 18.83 -23.48 -10.72
C SER A 179 17.94 -22.74 -9.72
N ILE A 180 17.75 -23.39 -8.58
CA ILE A 180 17.06 -22.90 -7.40
C ILE A 180 17.77 -21.67 -6.84
N ALA A 181 19.10 -21.69 -6.71
CA ALA A 181 19.85 -20.53 -6.21
C ALA A 181 19.67 -19.31 -7.13
N GLY A 182 19.70 -19.54 -8.45
CA GLY A 182 19.41 -18.51 -9.46
C GLY A 182 17.99 -17.96 -9.34
N ALA A 183 17.00 -18.83 -9.17
CA ALA A 183 15.60 -18.45 -8.99
C ALA A 183 15.38 -17.60 -7.73
N ILE A 184 15.95 -17.99 -6.59
CA ILE A 184 15.88 -17.21 -5.35
C ILE A 184 16.58 -15.87 -5.54
N ARG A 185 17.76 -15.86 -6.19
CA ARG A 185 18.52 -14.63 -6.45
C ARG A 185 17.71 -13.64 -7.26
N GLN A 186 17.12 -14.09 -8.36
CA GLN A 186 16.33 -13.27 -9.28
C GLN A 186 15.06 -12.75 -8.60
N SER A 187 14.38 -13.62 -7.86
CA SER A 187 13.16 -13.27 -7.11
C SER A 187 13.45 -12.22 -6.03
N THR A 188 14.56 -12.37 -5.31
CA THR A 188 15.01 -11.40 -4.30
C THR A 188 15.30 -10.04 -4.91
N ASN A 189 16.00 -10.01 -6.05
CA ASN A 189 16.30 -8.76 -6.74
C ASN A 189 15.03 -8.06 -7.24
N LEU A 190 14.07 -8.83 -7.77
CA LEU A 190 12.80 -8.31 -8.23
C LEU A 190 11.97 -7.68 -7.10
N LEU A 191 11.92 -8.32 -5.93
CA LEU A 191 11.25 -7.77 -4.74
C LEU A 191 11.99 -6.59 -4.13
N SER A 192 13.31 -6.51 -4.31
CA SER A 192 14.12 -5.40 -3.79
C SER A 192 13.88 -4.08 -4.54
N ILE A 193 13.43 -4.15 -5.80
CA ILE A 193 13.10 -2.97 -6.62
C ILE A 193 11.75 -2.35 -6.23
N SER A 194 10.86 -3.14 -5.60
CA SER A 194 9.55 -2.64 -5.14
C SER A 194 9.74 -1.64 -3.99
N GLU A 195 9.38 -0.37 -4.20
CA GLU A 195 9.39 0.68 -3.16
C GLU A 195 8.24 0.54 -2.15
N SER A 196 7.49 -0.57 -2.21
CA SER A 196 6.34 -0.80 -1.34
C SER A 196 6.78 -1.25 0.06
N ASP A 197 6.15 -0.67 1.08
CA ASP A 197 6.17 -1.14 2.48
C ASP A 197 5.39 -2.46 2.67
N ALA A 198 4.91 -3.07 1.59
CA ALA A 198 4.30 -4.39 1.63
C ALA A 198 5.30 -5.44 2.08
N GLU A 199 4.78 -6.44 2.80
CA GLU A 199 5.54 -7.64 3.14
C GLU A 199 5.88 -8.42 1.88
N ARG A 200 6.99 -9.15 1.93
CA ARG A 200 7.59 -9.75 0.74
C ARG A 200 7.83 -11.22 0.97
N ALA A 201 7.42 -12.04 0.01
CA ALA A 201 7.64 -13.47 0.05
C ALA A 201 8.02 -14.04 -1.31
N ILE A 202 8.85 -15.07 -1.30
CA ILE A 202 9.15 -15.91 -2.46
C ILE A 202 8.44 -17.23 -2.22
N VAL A 203 7.65 -17.67 -3.19
CA VAL A 203 7.06 -19.01 -3.22
C VAL A 203 7.73 -19.78 -4.34
N LEU A 204 8.66 -20.65 -3.97
CA LEU A 204 9.40 -21.52 -4.88
C LEU A 204 8.67 -22.85 -5.03
N MET A 205 8.40 -23.27 -6.26
CA MET A 205 7.68 -24.50 -6.58
C MET A 205 8.53 -25.37 -7.50
N SER A 206 8.92 -26.57 -7.06
CA SER A 206 9.83 -27.46 -7.78
C SER A 206 9.74 -28.90 -7.27
N ASP A 207 10.27 -29.85 -8.03
CA ASP A 207 10.55 -31.21 -7.55
C ASP A 207 11.87 -31.31 -6.75
N GLY A 208 12.64 -30.23 -6.69
CA GLY A 208 13.88 -30.08 -5.92
C GLY A 208 15.06 -30.87 -6.50
N GLU A 209 14.91 -31.46 -7.69
CA GLU A 209 15.97 -32.21 -8.37
C GLU A 209 16.92 -31.23 -9.08
N ALA A 210 17.82 -30.62 -8.30
CA ALA A 210 18.84 -29.71 -8.81
C ALA A 210 20.27 -30.22 -8.51
N PHE A 211 21.19 -29.98 -9.44
CA PHE A 211 22.60 -30.38 -9.36
C PHE A 211 23.48 -29.16 -9.02
N GLU A 212 23.15 -28.48 -7.93
CA GLU A 212 23.85 -27.30 -7.45
C GLU A 212 24.26 -27.46 -5.98
N ASP A 213 25.28 -26.69 -5.56
CA ASP A 213 25.78 -26.72 -4.20
C ASP A 213 24.70 -26.19 -3.22
N GLU A 214 24.36 -26.99 -2.21
CA GLU A 214 23.41 -26.61 -1.16
C GLU A 214 23.82 -25.29 -0.49
N ALA A 215 25.13 -25.05 -0.33
CA ALA A 215 25.64 -23.81 0.25
C ALA A 215 25.19 -22.58 -0.55
N ALA A 216 25.19 -22.66 -1.88
CA ALA A 216 24.77 -21.56 -2.75
C ALA A 216 23.26 -21.26 -2.62
N VAL A 217 22.43 -22.30 -2.46
CA VAL A 217 20.98 -22.16 -2.23
C VAL A 217 20.71 -21.52 -0.88
N VAL A 218 21.40 -22.00 0.17
CA VAL A 218 21.28 -21.50 1.54
C VAL A 218 21.74 -20.05 1.65
N ASP A 219 22.82 -19.67 0.97
CA ASP A 219 23.35 -18.30 1.01
C ASP A 219 22.39 -17.31 0.35
N GLU A 220 21.80 -17.66 -0.80
CA GLU A 220 20.78 -16.80 -1.44
C GLU A 220 19.49 -16.72 -0.61
N ALA A 221 19.08 -17.81 0.04
CA ALA A 221 17.93 -17.80 0.95
C ALA A 221 18.18 -16.95 2.20
N LYS A 222 19.37 -17.02 2.80
CA LYS A 222 19.79 -16.14 3.91
C LYS A 222 19.81 -14.67 3.47
N ARG A 223 20.28 -14.39 2.25
CA ARG A 223 20.26 -13.04 1.69
C ARG A 223 18.83 -12.51 1.57
N ALA A 224 17.90 -13.32 1.07
CA ALA A 224 16.48 -12.97 1.02
C ALA A 224 15.94 -12.67 2.44
N ALA A 225 16.20 -13.55 3.42
CA ALA A 225 15.77 -13.34 4.79
C ALA A 225 16.38 -12.08 5.44
N GLY A 226 17.63 -11.75 5.12
CA GLY A 226 18.30 -10.53 5.58
C GLY A 226 17.63 -9.24 5.06
N LEU A 227 16.93 -9.32 3.93
CA LEU A 227 16.12 -8.24 3.35
C LEU A 227 14.66 -8.27 3.80
N GLY A 228 14.30 -9.12 4.76
CA GLY A 228 12.93 -9.28 5.23
C GLY A 228 12.01 -10.03 4.25
N ILE A 229 12.58 -10.77 3.29
CA ILE A 229 11.84 -11.58 2.33
C ILE A 229 11.78 -13.02 2.83
N THR A 230 10.58 -13.55 3.01
CA THR A 230 10.38 -14.94 3.47
C THR A 230 10.40 -15.91 2.30
N VAL A 231 11.13 -17.02 2.39
CA VAL A 231 11.18 -18.05 1.33
C VAL A 231 10.33 -19.26 1.70
N VAL A 232 9.19 -19.41 1.03
CA VAL A 232 8.30 -20.58 1.13
C VAL A 232 8.60 -21.51 -0.03
N THR A 233 8.75 -22.80 0.24
CA THR A 233 9.01 -23.80 -0.81
C THR A 233 7.89 -24.83 -0.86
N ALA A 234 7.52 -25.28 -2.07
CA ALA A 234 6.49 -26.28 -2.29
C ALA A 234 7.01 -27.38 -3.23
N GLY A 235 6.96 -28.62 -2.76
CA GLY A 235 7.41 -29.80 -3.49
C GLY A 235 6.37 -30.35 -4.46
N PHE A 236 6.85 -30.94 -5.56
CA PHE A 236 6.06 -31.68 -6.54
C PHE A 236 6.75 -33.01 -6.91
N GLY A 237 5.97 -34.08 -7.03
CA GLY A 237 6.44 -35.40 -7.42
C GLY A 237 6.55 -36.38 -6.26
N THR A 238 7.09 -37.56 -6.57
CA THR A 238 7.17 -38.71 -5.66
C THR A 238 8.61 -39.23 -5.52
N ALA A 239 8.92 -39.84 -4.37
CA ALA A 239 10.22 -40.45 -4.12
C ALA A 239 10.47 -41.72 -4.98
N ALA A 240 9.39 -42.38 -5.41
CA ALA A 240 9.45 -43.51 -6.35
C ALA A 240 10.00 -43.06 -7.71
N GLY A 241 9.70 -41.82 -8.10
CA GLY A 241 10.09 -41.23 -9.37
C GLY A 241 9.27 -41.73 -10.54
N SER A 242 9.43 -41.08 -11.69
CA SER A 242 8.76 -41.44 -12.93
C SER A 242 9.60 -41.07 -14.14
N ASN A 243 9.27 -41.65 -15.29
CA ASN A 243 9.91 -41.29 -16.54
C ASN A 243 9.39 -39.92 -17.04
N ILE A 244 10.22 -39.25 -17.85
CA ILE A 244 9.85 -37.97 -18.44
C ILE A 244 9.30 -38.24 -19.84
N PRO A 245 8.01 -38.01 -20.11
CA PRO A 245 7.46 -38.15 -21.46
C PRO A 245 8.04 -37.07 -22.38
N LEU A 246 8.37 -37.45 -23.61
CA LEU A 246 8.88 -36.54 -24.63
C LEU A 246 8.19 -36.84 -25.96
N MET A 247 7.90 -35.81 -26.74
CA MET A 247 7.47 -35.98 -28.14
C MET A 247 8.70 -35.93 -29.04
N VAL A 248 9.02 -37.02 -29.72
CA VAL A 248 10.11 -37.09 -30.70
C VAL A 248 9.47 -37.24 -32.08
N ASN A 249 9.61 -36.22 -32.94
CA ASN A 249 9.04 -36.21 -34.29
C ASN A 249 7.52 -36.50 -34.33
N GLY A 250 6.78 -36.03 -33.32
CA GLY A 250 5.33 -36.26 -33.20
C GLY A 250 4.93 -37.63 -32.64
N VAL A 251 5.90 -38.47 -32.25
CA VAL A 251 5.66 -39.78 -31.64
C VAL A 251 5.89 -39.69 -30.12
N PRO A 252 4.96 -40.22 -29.29
CA PRO A 252 5.17 -40.33 -27.85
C PRO A 252 6.37 -41.21 -27.53
N GLY A 253 7.34 -40.65 -26.83
CA GLY A 253 8.53 -41.32 -26.33
C GLY A 253 8.83 -40.95 -24.89
N VAL A 254 9.98 -41.40 -24.41
CA VAL A 254 10.51 -41.07 -23.09
C VAL A 254 11.89 -40.44 -23.24
N LYS A 255 12.22 -39.51 -22.35
CA LYS A 255 13.55 -38.91 -22.30
C LYS A 255 14.59 -39.99 -21.99
N ARG A 256 15.64 -40.02 -22.81
CA ARG A 256 16.80 -40.89 -22.63
C ARG A 256 18.05 -40.05 -22.43
N ASP A 257 19.02 -40.60 -21.71
CA ASP A 257 20.33 -39.99 -21.54
C ASP A 257 21.26 -40.25 -22.73
N GLN A 258 22.52 -39.82 -22.63
CA GLN A 258 23.53 -40.02 -23.67
C GLN A 258 23.94 -41.50 -23.85
N ALA A 259 23.71 -42.34 -22.83
CA ALA A 259 23.95 -43.79 -22.89
C ALA A 259 22.76 -44.55 -23.51
N GLY A 260 21.61 -43.88 -23.69
CA GLY A 260 20.38 -44.46 -24.23
C GLY A 260 19.44 -45.02 -23.17
N ASP A 261 19.78 -44.87 -21.89
CA ASP A 261 18.96 -45.34 -20.76
C ASP A 261 17.81 -44.37 -20.48
N ILE A 262 16.70 -44.90 -19.95
CA ILE A 262 15.52 -44.10 -19.64
C ILE A 262 15.80 -43.24 -18.42
N VAL A 263 15.60 -41.92 -18.54
CA VAL A 263 15.75 -40.99 -17.42
C VAL A 263 14.57 -41.12 -16.47
N ILE A 264 14.85 -41.41 -15.21
CA ILE A 264 13.89 -41.45 -14.11
C ILE A 264 14.16 -40.25 -13.20
N THR A 265 13.23 -39.29 -13.16
CA THR A 265 13.28 -38.15 -12.24
C THR A 265 12.67 -38.51 -10.89
N ARG A 266 13.26 -38.03 -9.80
CA ARG A 266 12.78 -38.28 -8.44
C ARG A 266 12.62 -36.98 -7.68
N TYR A 267 11.58 -36.92 -6.85
CA TYR A 267 11.41 -35.81 -5.92
C TYR A 267 12.53 -35.79 -4.87
N SER A 268 13.21 -34.65 -4.73
CA SER A 268 14.30 -34.44 -3.76
C SER A 268 13.99 -33.24 -2.85
N PRO A 269 13.59 -33.45 -1.59
CA PRO A 269 13.15 -32.36 -0.72
C PRO A 269 14.30 -31.56 -0.09
N ASP A 270 15.54 -32.04 -0.13
CA ASP A 270 16.61 -31.55 0.76
C ASP A 270 16.99 -30.09 0.47
N LEU A 271 17.20 -29.73 -0.81
CA LEU A 271 17.47 -28.36 -1.22
C LEU A 271 16.29 -27.41 -0.94
N LEU A 272 15.05 -27.89 -1.13
CA LEU A 272 13.84 -27.11 -0.85
C LEU A 272 13.64 -26.86 0.64
N ARG A 273 14.00 -27.83 1.49
CA ARG A 273 13.95 -27.70 2.94
C ARG A 273 15.03 -26.74 3.44
N ALA A 274 16.26 -26.91 2.96
CA ALA A 274 17.38 -26.03 3.28
C ALA A 274 17.08 -24.56 2.89
N ALA A 275 16.50 -24.33 1.71
CA ALA A 275 16.08 -23.00 1.26
C ALA A 275 15.00 -22.38 2.16
N ALA A 276 13.96 -23.15 2.54
CA ALA A 276 12.90 -22.64 3.39
C ALA A 276 13.40 -22.29 4.80
N GLU A 277 14.21 -23.16 5.40
CA GLU A 277 14.77 -22.95 6.73
C GLU A 277 15.71 -21.73 6.77
N ALA A 278 16.62 -21.63 5.79
CA ALA A 278 17.52 -20.49 5.64
C ALA A 278 16.79 -19.17 5.36
N GLY A 279 15.68 -19.25 4.61
CA GLY A 279 14.84 -18.12 4.21
C GLY A 279 13.74 -17.73 5.22
N ARG A 280 13.77 -18.27 6.44
CA ARG A 280 12.75 -18.06 7.51
C ARG A 280 11.31 -18.38 7.09
N GLY A 281 11.12 -19.26 6.11
CA GLY A 281 9.81 -19.67 5.66
C GLY A 281 9.47 -21.10 6.06
N VAL A 282 8.58 -21.70 5.28
CA VAL A 282 8.04 -23.03 5.56
C VAL A 282 8.11 -23.86 4.28
N PHE A 283 8.47 -25.13 4.45
CA PHE A 283 8.45 -26.12 3.39
C PHE A 283 7.10 -26.84 3.37
N VAL A 284 6.45 -26.89 2.20
CA VAL A 284 5.18 -27.56 1.96
C VAL A 284 5.40 -28.82 1.13
N PRO A 285 5.18 -30.02 1.68
CA PRO A 285 5.42 -31.27 0.95
C PRO A 285 4.37 -31.54 -0.14
N PRO A 286 4.71 -32.36 -1.17
CA PRO A 286 3.78 -32.72 -2.25
C PRO A 286 2.55 -33.50 -1.77
N THR A 287 2.66 -34.18 -0.63
CA THR A 287 1.59 -35.00 -0.04
C THR A 287 0.43 -34.19 0.54
N ASP A 288 0.57 -32.86 0.68
CA ASP A 288 -0.48 -32.01 1.21
C ASP A 288 -1.55 -31.72 0.12
N PRO A 289 -2.81 -32.19 0.27
CA PRO A 289 -3.87 -31.92 -0.70
C PRO A 289 -4.28 -30.43 -0.70
N GLY A 290 -3.95 -29.69 0.37
CA GLY A 290 -4.28 -28.28 0.57
C GLY A 290 -3.13 -27.32 0.30
N ARG A 291 -2.12 -27.68 -0.52
CA ARG A 291 -0.91 -26.85 -0.80
C ARG A 291 -1.19 -25.35 -0.97
N ALA A 292 -2.17 -24.98 -1.79
CA ALA A 292 -2.52 -23.58 -2.00
C ALA A 292 -3.08 -22.89 -0.73
N ASP A 293 -3.87 -23.59 0.09
CA ASP A 293 -4.36 -23.06 1.37
C ASP A 293 -3.23 -22.95 2.39
N ALA A 294 -2.33 -23.94 2.44
CA ALA A 294 -1.18 -23.94 3.33
C ALA A 294 -0.28 -22.74 3.05
N ILE A 295 0.08 -22.52 1.77
CA ILE A 295 0.85 -21.35 1.34
C ILE A 295 0.08 -20.07 1.69
N ARG A 296 -1.24 -20.01 1.43
CA ARG A 296 -2.05 -18.85 1.77
C ARG A 296 -2.02 -18.53 3.26
N GLN A 297 -2.11 -19.53 4.12
CA GLN A 297 -2.06 -19.37 5.57
C GLN A 297 -0.69 -18.87 6.03
N ILE A 298 0.40 -19.42 5.47
CA ILE A 298 1.77 -18.97 5.75
C ILE A 298 1.92 -17.48 5.40
N LEU A 299 1.53 -17.10 4.18
CA LEU A 299 1.54 -15.70 3.74
C LEU A 299 0.65 -14.83 4.65
N GLY A 300 -0.53 -15.30 5.04
CA GLY A 300 -1.43 -14.58 5.95
C GLY A 300 -0.88 -14.34 7.37
N ARG A 301 0.04 -15.19 7.86
CA ARG A 301 0.70 -15.02 9.16
C ARG A 301 1.74 -13.91 9.12
N LEU A 302 2.54 -13.85 8.05
CA LEU A 302 3.48 -12.74 7.80
C LEU A 302 2.75 -11.39 7.98
N ARG A 303 1.54 -11.30 7.40
CA ARG A 303 0.68 -10.10 7.45
C ARG A 303 0.32 -9.64 8.86
N THR A 304 0.24 -10.58 9.78
CA THR A 304 -0.23 -10.33 11.14
C THR A 304 0.92 -9.96 12.07
N GLU A 305 2.07 -10.61 11.90
CA GLU A 305 3.23 -10.47 12.78
C GLU A 305 3.87 -9.08 12.63
N GLN A 306 4.12 -8.61 11.41
CA GLN A 306 4.77 -7.33 11.18
C GLN A 306 3.83 -6.15 11.45
N ARG A 307 2.53 -6.31 11.18
CA ARG A 307 1.50 -5.34 11.62
C ARG A 307 1.40 -5.23 13.13
N SER A 308 1.64 -6.30 13.89
CA SER A 308 1.62 -6.22 15.35
C SER A 308 2.79 -5.39 15.89
N MET A 309 3.95 -5.46 15.22
CA MET A 309 5.09 -4.57 15.50
C MET A 309 4.76 -3.11 15.16
N SER A 310 4.11 -2.85 14.03
CA SER A 310 3.70 -1.48 13.62
C SER A 310 2.52 -0.92 14.45
N ARG A 311 1.58 -1.78 14.88
CA ARG A 311 0.39 -1.41 15.68
C ARG A 311 0.76 -0.93 17.09
N GLY A 312 1.98 -1.19 17.55
CA GLY A 312 2.53 -0.60 18.78
C GLY A 312 2.68 0.93 18.75
N GLY A 313 2.44 1.59 17.61
CA GLY A 313 2.68 3.03 17.41
C GLY A 313 1.48 3.99 17.52
N ASN A 314 0.23 3.53 17.43
CA ASN A 314 -0.93 4.44 17.31
C ASN A 314 -1.83 4.45 18.56
N LEU A 315 -1.28 4.87 19.69
CA LEU A 315 -2.11 5.26 20.84
C LEU A 315 -2.65 6.66 20.59
N ALA A 316 -3.97 6.83 20.68
CA ALA A 316 -4.60 8.14 20.52
C ALA A 316 -4.09 9.12 21.58
N GLN A 317 -3.77 10.35 21.21
CA GLN A 317 -3.42 11.41 22.17
C GLN A 317 -4.67 11.87 22.92
N ARG A 318 -4.59 11.96 24.25
CA ARG A 318 -5.71 12.23 25.16
C ARG A 318 -5.44 13.43 26.09
N PHE A 319 -4.63 14.38 25.64
CA PHE A 319 -4.26 15.58 26.41
C PHE A 319 -5.47 16.43 26.84
N GLN A 320 -6.59 16.34 26.11
CA GLN A 320 -7.83 17.08 26.35
C GLN A 320 -8.39 16.87 27.77
N PHE A 321 -8.30 15.65 28.30
CA PHE A 321 -8.78 15.33 29.65
C PHE A 321 -8.02 16.07 30.77
N PHE A 322 -6.78 16.47 30.51
CA PHE A 322 -5.97 17.24 31.44
C PHE A 322 -6.04 18.74 31.16
N LEU A 323 -6.11 19.13 29.90
CA LEU A 323 -6.18 20.54 29.52
C LEU A 323 -7.50 21.20 29.93
N ALA A 324 -8.64 20.52 29.76
CA ALA A 324 -9.95 21.06 30.10
C ALA A 324 -10.10 21.45 31.59
N PRO A 325 -9.79 20.58 32.58
CA PRO A 325 -9.85 20.97 33.99
C PRO A 325 -8.83 22.06 34.35
N ALA A 326 -7.67 22.10 33.68
CA ALA A 326 -6.68 23.16 33.91
C ALA A 326 -7.22 24.54 33.52
N LEU A 327 -7.89 24.63 32.37
CA LEU A 327 -8.54 25.85 31.89
C LEU A 327 -9.71 26.25 32.80
N ILE A 328 -10.53 25.30 33.26
CA ILE A 328 -11.62 25.57 34.21
C ILE A 328 -11.07 26.15 35.51
N LEU A 329 -9.96 25.61 36.05
CA LEU A 329 -9.31 26.12 37.26
C LEU A 329 -8.79 27.56 37.07
N LEU A 330 -8.19 27.87 35.92
CA LEU A 330 -7.73 29.22 35.60
C LEU A 330 -8.90 30.22 35.53
N LEU A 331 -9.99 29.83 34.89
CA LEU A 331 -11.20 30.66 34.82
C LEU A 331 -11.81 30.86 36.20
N LEU A 332 -11.87 29.81 37.02
CA LEU A 332 -12.40 29.91 38.37
C LEU A 332 -11.54 30.84 39.23
N ASP A 333 -10.22 30.84 39.06
CA ASP A 333 -9.33 31.78 39.75
C ASP A 333 -9.54 33.24 39.28
N THR A 334 -9.73 33.48 37.98
CA THR A 334 -10.05 34.83 37.48
C THR A 334 -11.41 35.32 37.97
N PHE A 335 -12.42 34.45 38.07
CA PHE A 335 -13.73 34.80 38.61
C PHE A 335 -13.72 35.12 40.11
N ILE A 336 -13.02 34.32 40.92
CA ILE A 336 -12.87 34.59 42.35
C ILE A 336 -12.12 35.91 42.59
N THR A 337 -11.10 36.17 41.76
CA THR A 337 -10.30 37.39 41.81
C THR A 337 -11.12 38.62 41.39
N ALA A 338 -11.93 38.51 40.34
CA ALA A 338 -12.76 39.60 39.81
C ALA A 338 -13.97 39.93 40.72
N ARG A 339 -14.57 38.95 41.41
CA ARG A 339 -15.70 39.21 42.34
C ARG A 339 -15.33 40.10 43.54
N ARG A 340 -14.05 40.24 43.88
CA ARG A 340 -13.58 41.07 45.01
C ARG A 340 -13.17 42.49 44.60
N GLY A 341 -13.00 42.78 43.30
CA GLY A 341 -12.70 44.12 42.78
C GLY A 341 -13.81 44.60 41.86
N ARG A 342 -14.77 45.37 42.41
CA ARG A 342 -15.79 46.22 41.74
C ARG A 342 -16.42 45.66 40.44
N ARG A 343 -17.70 45.29 40.55
CA ARG A 343 -18.60 44.83 39.47
C ARG A 343 -18.65 45.76 38.24
N ARG A 344 -17.74 45.69 37.27
CA ARG A 344 -17.98 46.14 35.89
C ARG A 344 -17.22 45.22 34.92
N GLY A 345 -17.96 44.46 34.10
CA GLY A 345 -17.41 43.61 33.03
C GLY A 345 -17.63 42.08 33.15
N LEU A 346 -18.44 41.62 34.10
CA LEU A 346 -18.56 40.18 34.44
C LEU A 346 -19.31 39.29 33.43
N THR A 347 -20.05 39.85 32.47
CA THR A 347 -20.91 39.06 31.56
C THR A 347 -20.24 38.63 30.26
N ALA A 348 -19.17 39.32 29.82
CA ALA A 348 -18.54 39.04 28.52
C ALA A 348 -17.45 37.94 28.59
N ILE A 349 -16.73 37.82 29.71
CA ILE A 349 -15.58 36.89 29.83
C ILE A 349 -16.04 35.46 30.19
N GLY A 350 -17.12 35.32 30.97
CA GLY A 350 -17.62 34.00 31.41
C GLY A 350 -18.30 33.19 30.33
N THR A 351 -19.05 33.86 29.46
CA THR A 351 -19.77 33.24 28.34
C THR A 351 -18.80 32.78 27.25
N ALA A 352 -17.77 33.58 26.94
CA ALA A 352 -16.73 33.21 25.98
C ALA A 352 -15.90 32.00 26.43
N ALA A 353 -15.57 31.92 27.72
CA ALA A 353 -14.71 30.87 28.24
C ALA A 353 -15.43 29.53 28.47
N ALA A 354 -16.70 29.56 28.92
CA ALA A 354 -17.54 28.37 28.96
C ALA A 354 -17.82 27.82 27.55
N GLY A 355 -17.99 28.72 26.57
CA GLY A 355 -18.08 28.36 25.15
C GLY A 355 -16.81 27.66 24.64
N ALA A 356 -15.62 28.17 24.95
CA ALA A 356 -14.35 27.59 24.52
C ALA A 356 -14.06 26.20 25.15
N VAL A 357 -14.39 26.01 26.43
CA VAL A 357 -14.25 24.70 27.10
C VAL A 357 -15.28 23.69 26.57
N GLY A 358 -16.53 24.12 26.35
CA GLY A 358 -17.56 23.29 25.71
C GLY A 358 -17.19 22.89 24.29
N LEU A 359 -16.64 23.83 23.51
CA LEU A 359 -16.15 23.61 22.14
C LEU A 359 -14.94 22.66 22.14
N MET A 360 -13.99 22.77 23.07
CA MET A 360 -12.85 21.84 23.17
C MET A 360 -13.26 20.39 23.49
N ILE A 361 -14.31 20.18 24.30
CA ILE A 361 -14.82 18.84 24.66
C ILE A 361 -15.65 18.23 23.51
N THR A 362 -16.38 19.07 22.76
CA THR A 362 -17.25 18.63 21.65
C THR A 362 -16.56 18.58 20.28
N SER A 363 -15.54 19.42 20.06
CA SER A 363 -14.90 19.62 18.74
C SER A 363 -14.00 18.47 18.28
N CYS A 364 -13.80 17.41 19.07
CA CYS A 364 -13.16 16.18 18.59
C CYS A 364 -13.94 14.90 18.89
N SER A 365 -14.94 14.94 19.77
CA SER A 365 -15.82 13.80 20.01
C SER A 365 -16.77 13.58 18.82
N GLY A 366 -17.29 14.66 18.23
CA GLY A 366 -18.17 14.59 17.06
C GLY A 366 -17.48 14.07 15.80
N ASP A 367 -16.37 14.70 15.40
CA ASP A 367 -15.63 14.33 14.18
C ASP A 367 -15.00 12.93 14.30
N SER A 368 -14.49 12.52 15.47
CA SER A 368 -13.92 11.16 15.63
C SER A 368 -14.99 10.05 15.66
N ILE A 369 -16.22 10.34 16.13
CA ILE A 369 -17.32 9.37 16.08
C ILE A 369 -17.86 9.26 14.65
N SER A 370 -18.03 10.37 13.92
CA SER A 370 -18.45 10.33 12.52
C SER A 370 -17.40 9.67 11.63
N ASP A 371 -16.11 9.94 11.86
CA ASP A 371 -15.01 9.32 11.12
C ASP A 371 -14.89 7.83 11.41
N ARG A 372 -15.11 7.38 12.66
CA ARG A 372 -15.17 5.95 13.00
C ARG A 372 -16.36 5.26 12.37
N ALA A 373 -17.54 5.87 12.43
CA ALA A 373 -18.74 5.33 11.78
C ALA A 373 -18.59 5.29 10.26
N ALA A 374 -17.97 6.31 9.66
CA ALA A 374 -17.67 6.36 8.24
C ALA A 374 -16.63 5.30 7.84
N ALA A 375 -15.58 5.11 8.63
CA ALA A 375 -14.58 4.05 8.45
C ALA A 375 -15.20 2.65 8.55
N GLU A 376 -16.12 2.43 9.49
CA GLU A 376 -16.84 1.17 9.65
C GLU A 376 -17.78 0.91 8.46
N LEU A 377 -18.52 1.93 8.03
CA LEU A 377 -19.35 1.87 6.81
C LEU A 377 -18.50 1.59 5.57
N TYR A 378 -17.34 2.25 5.43
CA TYR A 378 -16.39 2.01 4.34
C TYR A 378 -15.88 0.56 4.35
N ASN A 379 -15.45 0.05 5.50
CA ASN A 379 -14.94 -1.31 5.64
C ASN A 379 -16.02 -2.36 5.31
N ARG A 380 -17.24 -2.15 5.83
CA ARG A 380 -18.39 -3.01 5.53
C ARG A 380 -18.73 -2.99 4.04
N ALA A 381 -18.80 -1.81 3.42
CA ALA A 381 -19.12 -1.68 2.01
C ALA A 381 -18.02 -2.27 1.11
N THR A 382 -16.75 -2.08 1.46
CA THR A 382 -15.62 -2.64 0.69
C THR A 382 -15.64 -4.17 0.74
N SER A 383 -16.04 -4.78 1.86
CA SER A 383 -16.23 -6.25 1.92
C SER A 383 -17.35 -6.76 1.00
N MET A 384 -18.32 -5.91 0.66
CA MET A 384 -19.40 -6.21 -0.28
C MET A 384 -18.99 -6.01 -1.75
N VAL A 385 -18.05 -5.09 -2.03
CA VAL A 385 -17.49 -4.90 -3.39
C VAL A 385 -16.78 -6.16 -3.88
N VAL A 386 -16.17 -6.93 -2.98
CA VAL A 386 -15.49 -8.20 -3.32
C VAL A 386 -16.45 -9.29 -3.77
N LYS A 387 -17.72 -9.27 -3.31
CA LYS A 387 -18.73 -10.27 -3.66
C LYS A 387 -19.60 -9.78 -4.80
N ARG A 388 -19.67 -10.55 -5.89
CA ARG A 388 -20.38 -10.21 -7.14
C ARG A 388 -21.83 -9.77 -6.89
N ASP A 389 -22.55 -10.50 -6.04
CA ASP A 389 -23.99 -10.29 -5.83
C ASP A 389 -24.31 -9.08 -4.93
N SER A 390 -23.32 -8.51 -4.23
CA SER A 390 -23.52 -7.37 -3.31
C SER A 390 -22.91 -6.06 -3.78
N LEU A 391 -22.38 -6.01 -5.00
CA LEU A 391 -21.70 -4.84 -5.55
C LEU A 391 -22.61 -3.60 -5.59
N LEU A 392 -23.84 -3.75 -6.06
CA LEU A 392 -24.81 -2.64 -6.15
C LEU A 392 -25.24 -2.13 -4.76
N ALA A 393 -25.35 -3.03 -3.79
CA ALA A 393 -25.65 -2.67 -2.40
C ALA A 393 -24.49 -1.92 -1.72
N ALA A 394 -23.25 -2.09 -2.20
CA ALA A 394 -22.07 -1.43 -1.66
C ALA A 394 -21.97 0.05 -2.03
N ILE A 395 -22.41 0.43 -3.24
CA ILE A 395 -22.32 1.80 -3.79
C ILE A 395 -22.93 2.87 -2.86
N PRO A 396 -24.20 2.76 -2.39
CA PRO A 396 -24.79 3.76 -1.52
C PRO A 396 -24.07 3.85 -0.16
N LEU A 397 -23.56 2.72 0.35
CA LEU A 397 -22.80 2.68 1.60
C LEU A 397 -21.45 3.40 1.44
N LEU A 398 -20.74 3.18 0.33
CA LEU A 398 -19.49 3.89 0.01
C LEU A 398 -19.72 5.39 -0.14
N LYS A 399 -20.75 5.80 -0.89
CA LYS A 399 -21.11 7.22 -1.03
C LYS A 399 -21.42 7.85 0.34
N SER A 400 -22.13 7.14 1.20
CA SER A 400 -22.43 7.60 2.56
C SER A 400 -21.19 7.68 3.45
N ALA A 401 -20.25 6.75 3.31
CA ALA A 401 -19.00 6.75 4.07
C ALA A 401 -18.12 7.96 3.69
N GLY A 402 -17.98 8.24 2.39
CA GLY A 402 -17.24 9.41 1.91
C GLY A 402 -17.90 10.73 2.32
N ALA A 403 -19.23 10.82 2.32
CA ALA A 403 -19.93 12.04 2.70
C ALA A 403 -19.90 12.35 4.21
N LYS A 404 -19.74 11.32 5.06
CA LYS A 404 -19.79 11.44 6.54
C LYS A 404 -18.45 11.75 7.18
N THR A 405 -17.34 11.66 6.44
CA THR A 405 -15.99 11.85 6.97
C THR A 405 -15.33 13.07 6.37
N LYS A 406 -14.45 13.72 7.15
CA LYS A 406 -13.54 14.75 6.66
C LYS A 406 -12.15 14.20 6.32
N VAL A 407 -11.91 12.91 6.58
CA VAL A 407 -10.64 12.25 6.30
C VAL A 407 -10.48 12.08 4.80
N ALA A 408 -9.58 12.84 4.19
CA ALA A 408 -9.33 12.85 2.76
C ALA A 408 -9.07 11.44 2.18
N GLU A 409 -8.38 10.57 2.93
CA GLU A 409 -8.13 9.18 2.51
C GLU A 409 -9.41 8.34 2.40
N VAL A 410 -10.34 8.48 3.35
CA VAL A 410 -11.61 7.73 3.31
C VAL A 410 -12.53 8.30 2.23
N GLN A 411 -12.55 9.62 2.05
CA GLN A 411 -13.29 10.27 0.95
C GLN A 411 -12.81 9.78 -0.42
N PHE A 412 -11.49 9.80 -0.64
CA PHE A 412 -10.87 9.33 -1.86
C PHE A 412 -11.19 7.85 -2.11
N ARG A 413 -10.94 6.98 -1.14
CA ARG A 413 -11.15 5.53 -1.28
C ARG A 413 -12.60 5.14 -1.45
N ALA A 414 -13.50 5.79 -0.72
CA ALA A 414 -14.93 5.56 -0.86
C ALA A 414 -15.44 6.00 -2.24
N GLY A 415 -14.95 7.14 -2.74
CA GLY A 415 -15.19 7.60 -4.09
C GLY A 415 -14.65 6.63 -5.14
N PHE A 416 -13.40 6.22 -5.02
CA PHE A 416 -12.76 5.26 -5.92
C PHE A 416 -13.55 3.94 -6.01
N ASN A 417 -13.84 3.31 -4.86
CA ASN A 417 -14.57 2.05 -4.81
C ASN A 417 -16.02 2.19 -5.34
N ALA A 418 -16.67 3.35 -5.10
CA ALA A 418 -18.00 3.61 -5.65
C ALA A 418 -17.95 3.76 -7.18
N GLY A 419 -16.93 4.44 -7.70
CA GLY A 419 -16.67 4.56 -9.14
C GLY A 419 -16.40 3.20 -9.78
N PHE A 420 -15.63 2.34 -9.12
CA PHE A 420 -15.38 0.97 -9.56
C PHE A 420 -16.67 0.14 -9.60
N GLY A 421 -17.54 0.26 -8.60
CA GLY A 421 -18.84 -0.40 -8.59
C GLY A 421 -19.72 0.00 -9.78
N HIS A 422 -19.78 1.30 -10.09
CA HIS A 422 -20.50 1.81 -11.26
C HIS A 422 -19.88 1.35 -12.58
N LEU A 423 -18.55 1.39 -12.69
CA LEU A 423 -17.82 0.94 -13.87
C LEU A 423 -18.10 -0.53 -14.16
N ARG A 424 -17.94 -1.39 -13.16
CA ARG A 424 -18.17 -2.84 -13.32
C ARG A 424 -19.62 -3.15 -13.64
N HIS A 425 -20.57 -2.47 -13.01
CA HIS A 425 -21.98 -2.60 -13.36
C HIS A 425 -22.26 -2.18 -14.81
N GLY A 426 -21.61 -1.11 -15.29
CA GLY A 426 -21.74 -0.65 -16.68
C GLY A 426 -21.07 -1.56 -17.70
N LEU A 427 -19.99 -2.25 -17.32
CA LEU A 427 -19.36 -3.27 -18.17
C LEU A 427 -20.19 -4.56 -18.27
N ASP A 428 -20.92 -4.92 -17.21
CA ASP A 428 -21.78 -6.10 -17.17
C ASP A 428 -23.11 -5.90 -17.94
N GLN A 429 -23.56 -4.65 -18.13
CA GLN A 429 -24.77 -4.33 -18.90
C GLN A 429 -24.44 -4.15 -20.39
N VAL A 430 -24.67 -5.20 -21.18
CA VAL A 430 -24.65 -5.14 -22.65
C VAL A 430 -26.03 -4.69 -23.13
N GLY A 431 -26.22 -3.39 -23.40
CA GLY A 431 -27.45 -2.89 -24.02
C GLY A 431 -27.83 -1.44 -23.70
N ASP A 432 -28.48 -0.82 -24.68
CA ASP A 432 -28.86 0.59 -24.77
C ASP A 432 -29.93 0.95 -23.71
N THR A 433 -29.50 1.45 -22.54
CA THR A 433 -30.40 2.04 -21.54
C THR A 433 -29.93 3.44 -21.17
N ALA A 434 -30.89 4.36 -21.12
CA ALA A 434 -30.69 5.81 -21.16
C ALA A 434 -30.08 6.47 -19.90
N ASP A 435 -29.64 5.69 -18.91
CA ASP A 435 -28.86 6.16 -17.77
C ASP A 435 -27.66 5.22 -17.59
N THR A 436 -26.58 5.46 -18.35
CA THR A 436 -25.49 4.48 -18.36
C THR A 436 -24.78 4.46 -16.99
N PRO A 437 -24.64 3.29 -16.34
CA PRO A 437 -23.81 3.16 -15.15
C PRO A 437 -22.37 3.65 -15.39
N LEU A 438 -21.93 3.67 -16.66
CA LEU A 438 -20.69 4.27 -17.13
C LEU A 438 -20.62 5.79 -16.91
N ASP A 439 -21.70 6.53 -17.14
CA ASP A 439 -21.75 7.98 -16.85
C ASP A 439 -21.60 8.27 -15.35
N SER A 440 -22.25 7.45 -14.52
CA SER A 440 -22.07 7.52 -13.06
C SER A 440 -20.62 7.22 -12.66
N ALA A 441 -19.97 6.25 -13.30
CA ALA A 441 -18.56 5.96 -13.09
C ALA A 441 -17.66 7.14 -13.47
N LEU A 442 -17.88 7.73 -14.66
CA LEU A 442 -17.16 8.91 -15.14
C LEU A 442 -17.29 10.09 -14.18
N ALA A 443 -18.52 10.38 -13.71
CA ALA A 443 -18.77 11.48 -12.78
C ALA A 443 -18.12 11.27 -11.41
N VAL A 444 -18.04 10.02 -10.93
CA VAL A 444 -17.37 9.68 -9.67
C VAL A 444 -15.86 9.76 -9.83
N TYR A 445 -15.28 9.13 -10.86
CA TYR A 445 -13.83 9.18 -11.09
C TYR A 445 -13.33 10.58 -11.41
N LYS A 446 -14.10 11.42 -12.11
CA LYS A 446 -13.77 12.83 -12.28
C LYS A 446 -13.62 13.55 -10.94
N ARG A 447 -14.54 13.32 -9.98
CA ARG A 447 -14.42 13.89 -8.63
C ARG A 447 -13.23 13.34 -7.84
N VAL A 448 -12.95 12.04 -7.99
CA VAL A 448 -11.77 11.41 -7.37
C VAL A 448 -10.48 12.03 -7.92
N LEU A 449 -10.37 12.20 -9.24
CA LEU A 449 -9.21 12.79 -9.91
C LEU A 449 -9.04 14.29 -9.63
N LEU A 450 -10.13 15.02 -9.35
CA LEU A 450 -10.04 16.40 -8.86
C LEU A 450 -9.42 16.48 -7.46
N SER A 451 -9.54 15.42 -6.65
CA SER A 451 -8.91 15.36 -5.32
C SER A 451 -7.48 14.83 -5.35
N ARG A 452 -7.17 13.88 -6.26
CA ARG A 452 -5.83 13.31 -6.47
C ARG A 452 -5.61 13.08 -7.95
N SER A 453 -4.93 14.03 -8.59
CA SER A 453 -4.70 14.03 -10.03
C SER A 453 -3.53 13.14 -10.47
N ASP A 454 -2.76 12.58 -9.54
CA ASP A 454 -1.60 11.73 -9.74
C ASP A 454 -1.92 10.23 -9.73
N ASP A 455 -3.09 9.83 -9.22
CA ASP A 455 -3.49 8.42 -9.09
C ASP A 455 -3.69 7.73 -10.45
N ALA A 456 -2.82 6.78 -10.77
CA ALA A 456 -2.81 6.08 -12.05
C ALA A 456 -4.03 5.16 -12.24
N ASP A 457 -4.47 4.49 -11.17
CA ASP A 457 -5.60 3.54 -11.22
C ASP A 457 -6.92 4.28 -11.48
N ALA A 458 -7.12 5.44 -10.85
CA ALA A 458 -8.30 6.27 -11.08
C ALA A 458 -8.35 6.82 -12.51
N LYS A 459 -7.18 7.19 -13.09
CA LYS A 459 -7.07 7.62 -14.49
C LYS A 459 -7.42 6.48 -15.43
N TRP A 460 -6.84 5.30 -15.20
CA TRP A 460 -7.10 4.13 -16.01
C TRP A 460 -8.58 3.76 -16.02
N ASN A 461 -9.22 3.73 -14.84
CA ASN A 461 -10.64 3.41 -14.73
C ASN A 461 -11.54 4.50 -15.37
N TYR A 462 -11.16 5.77 -15.28
CA TYR A 462 -11.84 6.86 -15.98
C TYR A 462 -11.73 6.71 -17.51
N GLU A 463 -10.54 6.42 -18.03
CA GLU A 463 -10.33 6.19 -19.46
C GLU A 463 -11.08 4.96 -19.96
N LEU A 464 -11.08 3.87 -19.19
CA LEU A 464 -11.81 2.65 -19.52
C LEU A 464 -13.32 2.93 -19.61
N ALA A 465 -13.87 3.64 -18.63
CA ALA A 465 -15.26 4.08 -18.65
C ALA A 465 -15.55 4.95 -19.88
N LEU A 466 -14.63 5.85 -20.24
CA LEU A 466 -14.77 6.75 -21.39
C LEU A 466 -14.76 6.00 -22.73
N ARG A 467 -13.87 5.01 -22.89
CA ARG A 467 -13.76 4.19 -24.11
C ARG A 467 -15.03 3.39 -24.33
N GLN A 468 -15.57 2.79 -23.27
CA GLN A 468 -16.77 1.97 -23.35
C GLN A 468 -18.03 2.81 -23.56
N ASN A 469 -18.11 3.99 -22.95
CA ASN A 469 -19.20 4.93 -23.20
C ASN A 469 -19.21 5.46 -24.65
N ARG A 470 -18.03 5.59 -25.27
CA ARG A 470 -17.89 5.98 -26.69
C ARG A 470 -18.08 4.81 -27.67
N GLY A 471 -18.09 3.56 -27.20
CA GLY A 471 -18.09 2.34 -28.00
C GLY A 471 -19.43 1.94 -28.62
N GLY A 472 -20.47 2.80 -28.56
CA GLY A 472 -21.80 2.54 -29.13
C GLY A 472 -21.97 2.83 -30.63
N GLY A 473 -20.93 3.24 -31.36
CA GLY A 473 -21.06 3.48 -32.80
C GLY A 473 -19.74 3.67 -33.55
N GLY A 474 -19.48 2.79 -34.52
CA GLY A 474 -18.48 3.02 -35.57
C GLY A 474 -17.39 1.95 -35.66
N GLY A 475 -17.73 0.79 -36.23
CA GLY A 475 -16.75 -0.11 -36.83
C GLY A 475 -16.45 0.27 -38.29
N GLY A 476 -15.28 -0.15 -38.79
CA GLY A 476 -14.81 -0.02 -40.18
C GLY A 476 -13.67 1.00 -40.28
N GLY A 477 -12.44 0.66 -40.70
CA GLY A 477 -12.06 -0.21 -41.81
C GLY A 477 -11.29 0.66 -42.81
N GLY A 478 -9.99 0.84 -42.59
CA GLY A 478 -9.11 1.65 -43.45
C GLY A 478 -8.39 0.80 -44.49
N GLY A 479 -9.15 0.24 -45.43
CA GLY A 479 -8.66 -0.30 -46.70
C GLY A 479 -9.02 0.67 -47.82
N GLY A 480 -8.05 0.99 -48.69
CA GLY A 480 -8.14 2.05 -49.69
C GLY A 480 -9.18 1.85 -50.81
N GLY A 481 -9.44 2.93 -51.54
CA GLY A 481 -10.20 2.92 -52.79
C GLY A 481 -10.95 4.24 -53.03
N GLY A 482 -10.58 4.96 -54.10
CA GLY A 482 -11.07 6.31 -54.40
C GLY A 482 -12.49 6.40 -54.97
N GLY A 483 -13.02 7.62 -54.94
CA GLY A 483 -14.26 8.05 -55.60
C GLY A 483 -14.51 9.55 -55.34
N ALA A 484 -14.80 10.31 -56.40
CA ALA A 484 -14.84 11.78 -56.45
C ALA A 484 -16.01 12.44 -55.65
N PRO A 485 -15.94 13.76 -55.32
CA PRO A 485 -16.81 14.40 -54.34
C PRO A 485 -17.92 15.29 -54.96
N GLN A 486 -19.01 15.50 -54.20
CA GLN A 486 -19.77 16.77 -53.94
C GLN A 486 -21.28 16.54 -53.70
N PRO A 487 -22.03 17.49 -53.09
CA PRO A 487 -21.66 18.55 -52.14
C PRO A 487 -22.56 18.58 -50.87
N GLN A 488 -22.05 19.14 -49.77
CA GLN A 488 -22.84 19.49 -48.57
C GLN A 488 -23.12 20.99 -48.54
N PRO A 489 -24.29 21.46 -48.04
CA PRO A 489 -24.55 22.87 -47.79
C PRO A 489 -23.95 23.30 -46.44
N GLU A 490 -23.39 24.51 -46.43
CA GLU A 490 -22.82 25.17 -45.24
C GLU A 490 -23.86 25.48 -44.16
N PRO A 491 -23.41 25.64 -42.90
CA PRO A 491 -23.67 26.92 -42.26
C PRO A 491 -22.51 27.51 -41.45
N ALA A 492 -22.35 28.82 -41.66
CA ALA A 492 -22.06 29.89 -40.70
C ALA A 492 -20.93 29.76 -39.65
N ALA A 493 -19.93 30.59 -39.88
CA ALA A 493 -18.82 31.04 -39.05
C ALA A 493 -19.11 31.30 -37.55
N SER A 494 -18.22 30.83 -36.68
CA SER A 494 -17.35 31.68 -35.82
C SER A 494 -16.55 30.84 -34.80
N GLY A 495 -15.22 30.94 -34.84
CA GLY A 495 -14.29 30.34 -33.86
C GLY A 495 -12.85 30.37 -34.40
N GLU A 496 -11.91 30.89 -33.61
CA GLU A 496 -10.57 31.38 -33.99
C GLU A 496 -9.66 30.42 -34.79
N PRO A 497 -8.79 30.93 -35.69
CA PRO A 497 -7.89 30.09 -36.46
C PRO A 497 -6.66 29.66 -35.64
N THR A 498 -6.46 28.35 -35.52
CA THR A 498 -5.21 27.73 -35.06
C THR A 498 -3.99 28.28 -35.83
N PRO A 499 -2.86 28.58 -35.17
CA PRO A 499 -1.68 29.08 -35.87
C PRO A 499 -1.14 28.00 -36.81
N ARG A 500 -0.96 28.34 -38.09
CA ARG A 500 -0.27 27.47 -39.04
C ARG A 500 1.21 27.36 -38.65
N PRO A 501 1.82 26.17 -38.70
CA PRO A 501 3.24 26.00 -38.41
C PRO A 501 4.08 26.87 -39.35
N GLN A 502 5.03 27.62 -38.77
CA GLN A 502 5.90 28.49 -39.54
C GLN A 502 6.99 27.66 -40.25
N PRO A 503 7.25 27.91 -41.54
CA PRO A 503 8.31 27.22 -42.27
C PRO A 503 9.68 27.63 -41.71
N ILE A 504 10.53 26.63 -41.47
CA ILE A 504 11.91 26.84 -41.02
C ILE A 504 12.69 27.50 -42.18
N PRO A 505 13.34 28.67 -41.97
CA PRO A 505 14.08 29.36 -43.02
C PRO A 505 15.18 28.46 -43.63
N GLY A 506 15.15 28.27 -44.95
CA GLY A 506 16.13 27.47 -45.69
C GLY A 506 15.80 25.98 -45.83
N MET A 507 14.66 25.52 -45.29
CA MET A 507 14.22 24.13 -45.41
C MET A 507 13.09 24.02 -46.45
N ASN A 508 13.44 23.60 -47.67
CA ASN A 508 12.50 23.27 -48.74
C ASN A 508 12.01 21.82 -48.59
N ALA A 509 10.82 21.52 -49.12
CA ALA A 509 10.15 20.22 -48.97
C ALA A 509 11.05 19.03 -49.35
N GLN A 510 11.81 19.14 -50.44
CA GLN A 510 12.75 18.12 -50.88
C GLN A 510 13.87 17.84 -49.87
N ARG A 511 14.30 18.85 -49.12
CA ARG A 511 15.36 18.72 -48.12
C ARG A 511 14.83 18.20 -46.79
N ALA A 512 13.55 18.40 -46.51
CA ALA A 512 12.85 17.74 -45.41
C ALA A 512 12.64 16.25 -45.69
N GLU A 513 12.25 15.89 -46.92
CA GLU A 513 12.14 14.49 -47.36
C GLU A 513 13.49 13.78 -47.31
N GLN A 514 14.56 14.41 -47.82
CA GLN A 514 15.91 13.84 -47.71
C GLN A 514 16.37 13.63 -46.26
N LEU A 515 15.93 14.49 -45.34
CA LEU A 515 16.27 14.37 -43.92
C LEU A 515 15.49 13.22 -43.26
N LEU A 516 14.21 13.06 -43.62
CA LEU A 516 13.38 11.95 -43.16
C LEU A 516 13.92 10.61 -43.67
N ASP A 517 14.25 10.52 -44.96
CA ASP A 517 14.84 9.32 -45.56
C ASP A 517 16.21 8.99 -44.92
N ALA A 518 17.04 10.00 -44.63
CA ALA A 518 18.31 9.81 -43.95
C ALA A 518 18.13 9.31 -42.51
N MET A 519 17.14 9.84 -41.78
CA MET A 519 16.82 9.39 -40.43
C MET A 519 16.26 7.96 -40.41
N GLU A 520 15.43 7.59 -41.40
CA GLU A 520 14.90 6.23 -41.52
C GLU A 520 16.01 5.21 -41.83
N GLN A 521 16.98 5.58 -42.69
CA GLN A 521 18.16 4.75 -42.94
C GLN A 521 19.04 4.60 -41.69
N GLU A 522 19.26 5.67 -40.94
CA GLU A 522 20.05 5.62 -39.70
C GLU A 522 19.36 4.76 -38.62
N GLU A 523 18.03 4.81 -38.53
CA GLU A 523 17.26 3.96 -37.62
C GLU A 523 17.35 2.48 -38.01
N GLN A 524 17.25 2.15 -39.31
CA GLN A 524 17.44 0.80 -39.81
C GLN A 524 18.87 0.29 -39.54
N ASP A 525 19.89 1.14 -39.70
CA ASP A 525 21.28 0.76 -39.45
C ASP A 525 21.55 0.53 -37.95
N VAL A 526 20.95 1.34 -37.07
CA VAL A 526 21.01 1.16 -35.61
C VAL A 526 20.30 -0.14 -35.18
N GLN A 527 19.13 -0.45 -35.77
CA GLN A 527 18.44 -1.71 -35.50
C GLN A 527 19.24 -2.93 -36.02
N GLY A 528 19.84 -2.83 -37.21
CA GLY A 528 20.73 -3.85 -37.76
C GLY A 528 21.98 -4.09 -36.90
N ARG A 529 22.59 -3.03 -36.35
CA ARG A 529 23.71 -3.14 -35.41
C ARG A 529 23.31 -3.78 -34.09
N LYS A 530 22.11 -3.51 -33.57
CA LYS A 530 21.58 -4.19 -32.38
C LYS A 530 21.39 -5.69 -32.62
N GLN A 531 20.88 -6.08 -33.79
CA GLN A 531 20.72 -7.50 -34.16
C GLN A 531 22.07 -8.23 -34.39
N ARG A 532 23.09 -7.55 -34.92
CA ARG A 532 24.44 -8.14 -35.07
C ARG A 532 25.20 -8.29 -33.75
N ARG A 533 24.95 -7.40 -32.77
CA ARG A 533 25.52 -7.50 -31.41
C ARG A 533 24.93 -8.65 -30.58
N SER A 534 23.77 -9.19 -30.98
CA SER A 534 23.10 -10.31 -30.31
C SER A 534 23.44 -11.70 -30.85
N VAL A 535 24.44 -11.82 -31.74
CA VAL A 535 24.96 -13.13 -32.17
C VAL A 535 26.23 -13.44 -31.36
N PRO A 536 26.22 -14.42 -30.44
CA PRO A 536 27.43 -14.86 -29.77
C PRO A 536 28.36 -15.55 -30.77
N MET A 537 29.63 -15.19 -30.79
CA MET A 537 30.65 -16.06 -31.42
C MET A 537 30.79 -17.34 -30.57
N PRO A 538 30.82 -18.53 -31.19
CA PRO A 538 31.05 -19.76 -30.46
C PRO A 538 32.48 -19.78 -29.89
N PRO A 539 32.68 -20.25 -28.65
CA PRO A 539 34.02 -20.36 -28.06
C PRO A 539 34.86 -21.39 -28.83
N PRO A 540 36.18 -21.17 -29.00
CA PRO A 540 37.04 -22.16 -29.61
C PRO A 540 37.13 -23.36 -28.65
N ASN A 541 36.66 -24.51 -29.11
CA ASN A 541 36.67 -25.84 -28.46
C ASN A 541 35.53 -26.21 -27.48
N GLY A 542 34.37 -25.55 -27.50
CA GLY A 542 33.21 -26.00 -26.74
C GLY A 542 32.29 -26.91 -27.54
N ARG A 543 32.08 -28.17 -27.11
CA ARG A 543 31.00 -29.02 -27.65
C ARG A 543 29.66 -28.55 -27.07
N ASP A 544 28.68 -28.37 -27.96
CA ASP A 544 27.33 -27.91 -27.65
C ASP A 544 26.50 -29.07 -27.06
N TRP A 545 26.08 -28.96 -25.80
CA TRP A 545 24.92 -29.67 -25.23
C TRP A 545 24.28 -28.85 -24.11
#